data_AF-A0A965VQU6-F1
#
_entry.id   AF-A0A965VQU6-F1
#
_cell.length_a   1.000
_cell.length_b   1.000
_cell.length_c   1.000
_cell.angle_alpha   90.00
_cell.angle_beta   90.00
_cell.angle_gamma   90.00
#
_symmetry.space_group_name_H-M   'P 1'
#
loop_
_entity.id
_entity.type
_entity.pdbx_description
1 polymer ?
#
loop_
_entity_poly.entity_id
_entity_poly.type
_entity_poly.pdbx_seq_one_letter_code
_entity_poly.pdbx_strand_id
1 'polypeptide(L)'
;MPPLPEQEVLTCLESAWKYKETDLTFTDLGNCFRFVAQHGQDVRYVRSLRSWLLWNGCIWQPDETGEIHRRAKQTVKSIWQEVAHATDDKRAGLIRRHAEKSESAGQISAMLKLVKSEYQIAHILAAQLDVNP
;
A
#
# COMPACT_ATOMS: atom_id res chain seq x y z
N MET A 1 27.14 10.97 16.19
CA MET A 1 25.91 11.38 15.48
C MET A 1 24.74 11.00 16.38
N PRO A 2 24.00 11.96 16.96
CA PRO A 2 22.81 11.62 17.72
C PRO A 2 21.77 10.99 16.77
N PRO A 3 20.95 10.03 17.23
CA PRO A 3 19.86 9.50 16.41
C PRO A 3 18.86 10.62 16.13
N LEU A 4 18.46 10.74 14.86
CA LEU A 4 17.43 11.70 14.45
C LEU A 4 16.11 11.35 15.17
N PRO A 5 15.37 12.34 15.71
CA PRO A 5 14.05 12.11 16.30
C PRO A 5 13.12 11.40 15.31
N GLU A 6 12.30 10.45 15.76
CA GLU A 6 11.41 9.64 14.90
C GLU A 6 10.54 10.48 13.95
N GLN A 7 10.13 11.67 14.40
CA GLN A 7 9.35 12.62 13.59
C GLN A 7 10.15 13.19 12.40
N GLU A 8 11.44 13.47 12.57
CA GLU A 8 12.30 13.96 11.47
C GLU A 8 12.60 12.84 10.46
N VAL A 9 12.71 11.59 10.92
CA VAL A 9 12.83 10.41 10.04
C VAL A 9 11.57 10.26 9.20
N LEU A 10 10.38 10.35 9.81
CA LEU A 10 9.10 10.29 9.09
C LEU A 10 8.95 11.44 8.09
N THR A 11 9.29 12.68 8.46
CA THR A 11 9.21 13.83 7.55
C THR A 11 10.24 13.75 6.41
N CYS A 12 11.45 13.27 6.68
CA CYS A 12 12.45 13.01 5.63
C CYS A 12 12.01 11.88 4.69
N LEU A 13 11.42 10.81 5.23
CA LEU A 13 10.86 9.71 4.46
C LEU A 13 9.69 10.19 3.61
N GLU A 14 8.74 10.94 4.18
CA GLU A 14 7.61 11.54 3.47
C GLU A 14 8.05 12.46 2.34
N SER A 15 9.08 13.29 2.60
CA SER A 15 9.63 14.21 1.61
C SER A 15 10.37 13.48 0.49
N ALA A 16 11.19 12.47 0.82
CA ALA A 16 11.86 11.63 -0.17
C ALA A 16 10.87 10.75 -0.96
N TRP A 17 9.75 10.34 -0.33
CA TRP A 17 8.66 9.63 -0.98
C TRP A 17 7.98 10.49 -2.04
N LYS A 18 7.64 11.73 -1.69
CA LYS A 18 6.98 12.70 -2.59
C LYS A 18 7.75 12.95 -3.88
N TYR A 19 9.09 13.04 -3.82
CA TYR A 19 9.93 13.23 -5.00
C TYR A 19 9.98 11.99 -5.91
N LYS A 20 9.83 10.79 -5.35
CA LYS A 20 9.89 9.52 -6.09
C LYS A 20 8.54 9.05 -6.62
N GLU A 21 7.43 9.52 -6.05
CA GLU A 21 6.05 9.18 -6.46
C GLU A 21 5.76 9.49 -7.93
N THR A 22 6.34 10.57 -8.48
CA THR A 22 6.08 10.99 -9.87
C THR A 22 6.67 10.00 -10.90
N ASP A 23 7.84 9.41 -10.60
CA ASP A 23 8.49 8.41 -11.47
C ASP A 23 7.93 6.99 -11.29
N LEU A 24 7.27 6.72 -10.16
CA LEU A 24 6.76 5.38 -9.84
C LEU A 24 5.30 5.17 -10.26
N THR A 25 4.65 6.18 -10.83
CA THR A 25 3.21 6.21 -11.18
C THR A 25 2.70 4.94 -11.88
N PHE A 26 3.55 4.28 -12.69
CA PHE A 26 3.22 3.11 -13.50
C PHE A 26 4.08 1.86 -13.20
N THR A 27 4.30 1.56 -11.92
CA THR A 27 5.13 0.44 -11.46
C THR A 27 4.46 -0.36 -10.35
N ASP A 28 4.96 -1.58 -10.08
CA ASP A 28 4.52 -2.38 -8.93
C ASP A 28 4.75 -1.66 -7.59
N LEU A 29 5.82 -0.86 -7.49
CA LEU A 29 6.11 -0.04 -6.31
C LEU A 29 5.15 1.16 -6.21
N GLY A 30 4.77 1.78 -7.32
CA GLY A 30 3.70 2.77 -7.35
C GLY A 30 2.36 2.19 -6.89
N ASN A 31 2.03 0.98 -7.36
CA ASN A 31 0.84 0.27 -6.90
C ASN A 31 0.92 -0.06 -5.39
N CYS A 32 2.09 -0.43 -4.88
CA CYS A 32 2.33 -0.61 -3.45
C CYS A 32 1.99 0.65 -2.66
N PHE A 33 2.48 1.82 -3.10
CA PHE A 33 2.20 3.08 -2.41
C PHE A 33 0.73 3.47 -2.50
N ARG A 34 0.06 3.26 -3.64
CA ARG A 34 -1.39 3.45 -3.73
C ARG A 34 -2.13 2.57 -2.73
N PHE A 35 -1.73 1.30 -2.58
CA PHE A 35 -2.34 0.40 -1.61
C PHE A 35 -2.14 0.90 -0.17
N VAL A 36 -0.91 1.29 0.19
CA VAL A 36 -0.60 1.80 1.54
C VAL A 36 -1.37 3.09 1.82
N ALA A 37 -1.46 4.00 0.86
CA ALA A 37 -2.22 5.23 1.02
C ALA A 37 -3.73 4.97 1.22
N GLN A 38 -4.30 3.96 0.55
CA GLN A 38 -5.73 3.65 0.60
C GLN A 38 -6.14 2.76 1.78
N HIS A 39 -5.25 1.86 2.20
CA HIS A 39 -5.59 0.75 3.09
C HIS A 39 -4.60 0.57 4.24
N GLY A 40 -3.47 1.27 4.23
CA GLY A 40 -2.36 1.05 5.17
C GLY A 40 -2.71 1.34 6.63
N GLN A 41 -3.75 2.12 6.91
CA GLN A 41 -4.22 2.34 8.28
C GLN A 41 -4.87 1.09 8.89
N ASP A 42 -5.58 0.30 8.06
CA ASP A 42 -6.44 -0.81 8.49
C ASP A 42 -5.86 -2.19 8.15
N VAL A 43 -4.58 -2.26 7.76
CA VAL A 43 -3.90 -3.49 7.34
C VAL A 43 -2.55 -3.61 8.02
N ARG A 44 -2.27 -4.78 8.57
CA ARG A 44 -0.94 -5.13 9.10
C ARG A 44 -0.51 -6.50 8.59
N TYR A 45 0.79 -6.70 8.45
CA TYR A 45 1.35 -8.00 8.12
C TYR A 45 2.25 -8.50 9.23
N VAL A 46 1.89 -9.62 9.85
CA VAL A 46 2.67 -10.24 10.92
C VAL A 46 3.58 -11.28 10.31
N ARG A 47 4.87 -10.96 10.20
CA ARG A 47 5.87 -11.80 9.51
C ARG A 47 6.07 -13.16 10.17
N SER A 48 6.02 -13.24 11.50
CA SER A 48 6.15 -14.49 12.26
C SER A 48 5.00 -15.46 11.98
N LEU A 49 3.78 -14.93 11.82
CA LEU A 49 2.58 -15.70 11.50
C LEU A 49 2.34 -15.88 10.00
N ARG A 50 3.12 -15.17 9.16
CA ARG A 50 2.92 -15.06 7.70
C ARG A 50 1.48 -14.71 7.33
N SER A 51 0.82 -13.92 8.18
CA SER A 51 -0.60 -13.63 8.09
C SER A 51 -0.88 -12.13 8.03
N TRP A 52 -1.96 -11.78 7.35
CA TRP A 52 -2.50 -10.43 7.34
C TRP A 52 -3.47 -10.26 8.50
N LEU A 53 -3.41 -9.11 9.15
CA LEU A 53 -4.40 -8.66 10.10
C LEU A 53 -5.13 -7.46 9.53
N LEU A 54 -6.43 -7.43 9.73
CA LEU A 54 -7.34 -6.39 9.26
C LEU A 54 -8.02 -5.76 10.46
N TRP A 55 -8.07 -4.43 10.50
CA TRP A 55 -8.80 -3.72 11.52
C TRP A 55 -10.30 -3.81 11.22
N ASN A 56 -11.09 -4.25 12.21
CA ASN A 56 -12.55 -4.33 12.08
C ASN A 56 -13.28 -3.14 12.73
N GLY A 57 -12.54 -2.13 13.21
CA GLY A 57 -13.07 -1.00 13.99
C GLY A 57 -12.78 -1.09 15.49
N CYS A 58 -12.55 -2.29 16.02
CA CYS A 58 -12.31 -2.53 17.44
C CYS A 58 -11.06 -3.36 17.73
N ILE A 59 -10.80 -4.40 16.91
CA ILE A 59 -9.68 -5.33 17.08
C ILE A 59 -9.05 -5.69 15.73
N TRP A 60 -7.79 -6.10 15.78
CA TRP A 60 -7.10 -6.70 14.64
C TRP A 60 -7.50 -8.17 14.51
N GLN A 61 -8.03 -8.54 13.35
CA GLN A 61 -8.46 -9.92 13.06
C GLN A 61 -7.67 -10.51 11.89
N PRO A 62 -7.37 -11.82 11.91
CA PRO A 62 -6.77 -12.49 10.76
C PRO A 62 -7.63 -12.34 9.49
N ASP A 63 -6.97 -12.19 8.34
CA ASP A 63 -7.67 -12.24 7.06
C ASP A 63 -8.04 -13.69 6.69
N GLU A 64 -9.23 -14.12 7.11
CA GLU A 64 -9.76 -15.45 6.81
C GLU A 64 -10.49 -15.52 5.46
N THR A 65 -10.81 -14.37 4.87
CA THR A 65 -11.73 -14.28 3.73
C THR A 65 -11.07 -13.79 2.44
N GLY A 66 -9.77 -13.49 2.49
CA GLY A 66 -9.02 -12.93 1.37
C GLY A 66 -9.35 -11.46 1.11
N GLU A 67 -9.76 -10.73 2.14
CA GLU A 67 -10.06 -9.30 2.07
C GLU A 67 -8.83 -8.48 1.65
N ILE A 68 -7.61 -8.91 1.98
CA ILE A 68 -6.39 -8.24 1.48
C ILE A 68 -6.33 -8.21 -0.05
N HIS A 69 -6.77 -9.29 -0.71
CA HIS A 69 -6.80 -9.37 -2.16
C HIS A 69 -7.95 -8.54 -2.74
N ARG A 70 -9.07 -8.38 -2.02
CA ARG A 70 -10.15 -7.48 -2.42
C ARG A 70 -9.71 -6.02 -2.37
N ARG A 71 -9.03 -5.61 -1.30
CA ARG A 71 -8.40 -4.29 -1.20
C ARG A 71 -7.38 -4.05 -2.30
N ALA A 72 -6.53 -5.03 -2.60
CA ALA A 72 -5.59 -4.94 -3.71
C ALA A 72 -6.29 -4.71 -5.05
N LYS A 73 -7.39 -5.44 -5.33
CA LYS A 73 -8.21 -5.23 -6.53
C LYS A 73 -8.88 -3.85 -6.54
N GLN A 74 -9.30 -3.34 -5.38
CA GLN A 74 -9.86 -1.99 -5.25
C GLN A 74 -8.82 -0.92 -5.59
N THR A 75 -7.57 -1.07 -5.14
CA THR A 75 -6.45 -0.20 -5.53
C THR A 75 -6.21 -0.21 -7.03
N VAL A 76 -6.22 -1.38 -7.67
CA VAL A 76 -6.10 -1.45 -9.13
C VAL A 76 -7.29 -0.76 -9.81
N LYS A 77 -8.50 -0.98 -9.30
CA LYS A 77 -9.72 -0.36 -9.83
C LYS A 77 -9.71 1.17 -9.73
N SER A 78 -9.09 1.75 -8.68
CA SER A 78 -8.99 3.21 -8.57
C SER A 78 -8.12 3.84 -9.65
N ILE A 79 -7.18 3.09 -10.25
CA ILE A 79 -6.34 3.59 -11.36
C ILE A 79 -7.22 3.97 -12.57
N TRP A 80 -8.33 3.25 -12.79
CA TRP A 80 -9.29 3.60 -13.84
C TRP A 80 -9.99 4.94 -13.59
N GLN A 81 -10.14 5.37 -12.34
CA GLN A 81 -10.69 6.69 -12.01
C GLN A 81 -9.72 7.79 -12.44
N GLU A 82 -8.40 7.55 -12.35
CA GLU A 82 -7.38 8.49 -12.84
C GLU A 82 -7.45 8.70 -14.37
N VAL A 83 -7.91 7.68 -15.12
CA VAL A 83 -8.16 7.82 -16.57
C VAL A 83 -9.27 8.83 -16.84
N ALA A 84 -10.36 8.77 -16.07
CA ALA A 84 -11.50 9.67 -16.23
C ALA A 84 -11.17 11.13 -15.86
N HIS A 85 -10.13 11.34 -15.05
CA HIS A 85 -9.67 12.67 -14.62
C HIS A 85 -8.42 13.16 -15.38
N ALA A 86 -7.96 12.42 -16.40
CA ALA A 86 -6.80 12.83 -17.18
C ALA A 86 -7.12 14.08 -18.02
N THR A 87 -6.18 15.03 -18.03
CA THR A 87 -6.32 16.33 -18.72
C THR A 87 -6.04 16.27 -20.22
N ASP A 88 -5.38 15.21 -20.68
CA ASP A 88 -5.01 15.01 -22.08
C ASP A 88 -5.00 13.51 -22.46
N ASP A 89 -5.24 13.24 -23.74
CA ASP A 89 -5.38 11.89 -24.28
C ASP A 89 -4.10 11.05 -24.14
N LYS A 90 -2.93 11.68 -24.22
CA LYS A 90 -1.65 10.98 -24.11
C LYS A 90 -1.47 10.45 -22.69
N ARG A 91 -1.76 11.27 -21.68
CA ARG A 91 -1.75 10.87 -20.27
C ARG A 91 -2.83 9.83 -19.99
N ALA A 92 -4.04 10.00 -20.49
CA ALA A 92 -5.12 9.02 -20.36
C ALA A 92 -4.71 7.64 -20.91
N GLY A 93 -4.04 7.61 -22.07
CA GLY A 93 -3.53 6.38 -22.69
C GLY A 93 -2.39 5.71 -21.91
N LEU A 94 -1.55 6.47 -21.18
CA LEU A 94 -0.54 5.90 -20.28
C LEU A 94 -1.18 5.26 -19.05
N ILE A 95 -2.13 5.96 -18.41
CA ILE A 95 -2.84 5.47 -17.23
C ILE A 95 -3.65 4.22 -17.58
N ARG A 96 -4.36 4.21 -18.72
CA ARG A 96 -5.12 3.04 -19.19
C ARG A 96 -4.25 1.79 -19.32
N ARG A 97 -3.10 1.90 -20.01
CA ARG A 97 -2.17 0.78 -20.17
C ARG A 97 -1.65 0.26 -18.84
N HIS A 98 -1.39 1.16 -17.90
CA HIS A 98 -0.99 0.77 -16.55
C HIS A 98 -2.10 0.07 -15.78
N ALA A 99 -3.34 0.57 -15.88
CA ALA A 99 -4.51 -0.05 -15.25
C ALA A 99 -4.70 -1.49 -15.78
N GLU A 100 -4.74 -1.68 -17.10
CA GLU A 100 -4.88 -2.99 -17.75
C GLU A 100 -3.79 -3.98 -17.30
N LYS A 101 -2.53 -3.54 -17.24
CA LYS A 101 -1.44 -4.38 -16.75
C LYS A 101 -1.63 -4.77 -15.27
N SER A 102 -2.03 -3.80 -14.45
CA SER A 102 -2.16 -3.95 -13.00
C SER A 102 -3.29 -4.91 -12.59
N GLU A 103 -4.26 -5.18 -13.47
CA GLU A 103 -5.37 -6.13 -13.22
C GLU A 103 -4.93 -7.60 -13.24
N SER A 104 -3.74 -7.90 -13.76
CA SER A 104 -3.25 -9.28 -13.78
C SER A 104 -2.97 -9.81 -12.38
N ALA A 105 -3.26 -11.10 -12.16
CA ALA A 105 -2.97 -11.77 -10.88
C ALA A 105 -1.49 -11.66 -10.47
N GLY A 106 -0.58 -11.65 -11.46
CA GLY A 106 0.85 -11.45 -11.22
C GLY A 106 1.17 -10.09 -10.63
N GLN A 107 0.56 -9.01 -11.13
CA GLN A 107 0.80 -7.65 -10.64
C GLN A 107 0.12 -7.41 -9.28
N ILE A 108 -1.08 -7.95 -9.06
CA ILE A 108 -1.73 -7.94 -7.73
C ILE A 108 -0.84 -8.63 -6.69
N SER A 109 -0.27 -9.79 -7.03
CA SER A 109 0.65 -10.52 -6.16
C SER A 109 1.96 -9.75 -5.94
N ALA A 110 2.52 -9.14 -6.99
CA ALA A 110 3.74 -8.33 -6.90
C ALA A 110 3.55 -7.12 -5.98
N MET A 111 2.43 -6.40 -6.12
CA MET A 111 2.05 -5.31 -5.22
C MET A 111 1.98 -5.79 -3.76
N LEU A 112 1.19 -6.83 -3.47
CA LEU A 112 1.07 -7.36 -2.11
C LEU A 112 2.40 -7.86 -1.54
N LYS A 113 3.30 -8.36 -2.39
CA LYS A 113 4.66 -8.76 -1.97
C LYS A 113 5.47 -7.56 -1.47
N LEU A 114 5.38 -6.41 -2.14
CA LEU A 114 6.05 -5.17 -1.73
C LEU A 114 5.42 -4.58 -0.46
N VAL A 115 4.08 -4.55 -0.40
CA VAL A 115 3.31 -4.02 0.74
C VAL A 115 3.73 -4.69 2.06
N LYS A 116 4.02 -6.00 2.05
CA LYS A 116 4.47 -6.76 3.25
C LYS A 116 5.75 -6.24 3.90
N SER A 117 6.58 -5.50 3.17
CA SER A 117 7.84 -4.93 3.67
C SER A 117 7.76 -3.45 4.00
N GLU A 118 6.64 -2.79 3.68
CA GLU A 118 6.47 -1.37 3.99
C GLU A 118 6.39 -1.17 5.49
N TYR A 119 7.15 -0.20 5.99
CA TYR A 119 7.26 0.07 7.43
C TYR A 119 5.86 0.30 8.06
N GLN A 120 4.99 1.05 7.39
CA GLN A 120 3.63 1.34 7.84
C GLN A 120 2.75 0.08 8.01
N ILE A 121 3.10 -1.02 7.33
CA ILE A 121 2.37 -2.29 7.35
C ILE A 121 3.02 -3.30 8.32
N ALA A 122 4.34 -3.33 8.37
CA ALA A 122 5.12 -4.32 9.10
C ALA A 122 5.52 -3.87 10.52
N HIS A 123 5.23 -2.63 10.92
CA HIS A 123 5.61 -2.06 12.22
C HIS A 123 4.73 -2.54 13.39
N ILE A 124 4.51 -3.85 13.52
CA ILE A 124 3.97 -4.43 14.75
C ILE A 124 4.70 -5.75 15.02
N LEU A 125 5.46 -5.80 16.12
CA LEU A 125 5.82 -7.06 16.76
C LEU A 125 4.54 -7.61 17.40
N ALA A 126 4.24 -8.90 17.28
CA ALA A 126 2.99 -9.49 17.80
C ALA A 126 2.68 -9.12 19.26
N ALA A 127 3.72 -8.87 20.07
CA ALA A 127 3.62 -8.38 21.46
C ALA A 127 3.07 -6.95 21.63
N GLN A 128 2.89 -6.17 20.56
CA GLN A 128 2.40 -4.80 20.57
C GLN A 128 0.93 -4.66 20.11
N LEU A 129 0.25 -5.76 19.77
CA LEU A 129 -1.16 -5.74 19.40
C LEU A 129 -2.09 -5.57 20.61
N ASP A 130 -1.61 -5.90 21.82
CA ASP A 130 -2.41 -5.96 23.05
C ASP A 130 -2.23 -4.76 24.00
N VAL A 131 -1.56 -3.67 23.57
CA VAL A 131 -1.10 -2.62 24.53
C VAL A 131 -1.95 -1.35 24.60
N ASN A 132 -3.13 -1.28 23.98
CA ASN A 132 -4.06 -0.17 24.26
C ASN A 132 -5.52 -0.65 24.28
N PRO A 133 -6.11 -0.85 25.48
CA PRO A 133 -7.55 -1.02 25.65
C PRO A 133 -8.34 0.26 25.37
#